data_AF-A0A1Y3RVX6-F1
#
_entry.id   AF-A0A1Y3RVX6-F1
#
_cell.length_a   1.000
_cell.length_b   1.000
_cell.length_c   1.000
_cell.angle_alpha   90.00
_cell.angle_beta   90.00
_cell.angle_gamma   90.00
#
_symmetry.space_group_name_H-M   'P 1'
#
loop_
_entity.id
_entity.type
_entity.pdbx_description
1 polymer ?
#
loop_
_entity_poly.entity_id
_entity_poly.type
_entity_poly.pdbx_seq_one_letter_code
_entity_poly.pdbx_strand_id
1 'polypeptide(L)'
;MKEIRHHPGVSCFEHSLFVSYVAFRLARRWGRDGRAAARAGLLHDLYLYDPKSLPSYKQCFAHPLAAERNARALCGELSREEENGILAHMWPMARSAPRSRTAAAVCVADKLCATAEVLGI
;
A
#
# COMPACT_ATOMS: atom_id res chain seq x y z
N MET A 1 12.09 -5.52 -1.26
CA MET A 1 10.87 -5.83 -0.48
C MET A 1 10.97 -7.15 0.29
N LYS A 2 11.41 -8.27 -0.31
CA LYS A 2 11.54 -9.57 0.40
C LYS A 2 12.44 -9.53 1.63
N GLU A 3 13.57 -8.84 1.52
CA GLU A 3 14.54 -8.68 2.63
C GLU A 3 14.10 -7.63 3.68
N ILE A 4 13.06 -6.85 3.40
CA ILE A 4 12.59 -5.78 4.29
C ILE A 4 11.51 -6.37 5.19
N ARG A 5 11.74 -6.39 6.51
CA ARG A 5 10.73 -6.83 7.48
C ARG A 5 9.68 -5.74 7.69
N HIS A 6 8.41 -6.14 7.76
CA HIS A 6 7.30 -5.22 7.94
C HIS A 6 6.50 -5.53 9.22
N HIS A 7 5.87 -6.70 9.29
CA HIS A 7 5.18 -7.22 10.48
C HIS A 7 5.90 -8.47 11.04
N PRO A 8 5.58 -8.94 12.27
CA PRO A 8 6.24 -10.11 12.86
C PRO A 8 6.18 -11.33 11.95
N GLY A 9 7.34 -11.78 11.45
CA GLY A 9 7.44 -12.95 10.56
C GLY A 9 7.03 -12.69 9.10
N VAL A 10 6.69 -11.46 8.72
CA VAL A 10 6.20 -11.12 7.38
C VAL A 10 7.11 -10.08 6.72
N SER A 11 7.56 -10.38 5.50
CA SER A 11 8.27 -9.41 4.67
C SER A 11 7.33 -8.36 4.08
N CYS A 12 7.86 -7.18 3.77
CA CYS A 12 7.14 -6.13 3.05
C CYS A 12 6.59 -6.64 1.71
N PHE A 13 7.27 -7.59 1.06
CA PHE A 13 6.77 -8.22 -0.16
C PHE A 13 5.52 -9.07 0.08
N GLU A 14 5.55 -9.93 1.10
CA GLU A 14 4.39 -10.78 1.45
C GLU A 14 3.21 -9.93 1.84
N HIS A 15 3.42 -8.95 2.72
CA HIS A 15 2.39 -7.97 3.10
C HIS A 15 1.76 -7.31 1.86
N SER A 16 2.58 -6.73 0.98
CA SER A 16 2.10 -6.07 -0.24
C SER A 16 1.37 -7.01 -1.19
N LEU A 17 1.76 -8.29 -1.24
CA LEU A 17 1.09 -9.31 -2.05
C LEU A 17 -0.31 -9.63 -1.49
N PHE A 18 -0.44 -9.78 -0.17
CA PHE A 18 -1.74 -9.96 0.49
C PHE A 18 -2.64 -8.74 0.30
N VAL A 19 -2.10 -7.53 0.51
CA VAL A 19 -2.83 -6.27 0.28
C VAL A 19 -3.30 -6.16 -1.17
N SER A 20 -2.46 -6.52 -2.15
CA SER A 20 -2.84 -6.56 -3.57
C SER A 20 -4.06 -7.45 -3.81
N TYR A 21 -4.06 -8.66 -3.26
CA TYR A 21 -5.18 -9.59 -3.41
C TYR A 21 -6.45 -9.10 -2.72
N VAL A 22 -6.36 -8.60 -1.49
CA VAL A 22 -7.52 -8.10 -0.74
C VAL A 22 -8.09 -6.84 -1.40
N ALA A 23 -7.24 -5.92 -1.84
CA ALA A 23 -7.65 -4.71 -2.55
C ALA A 23 -8.38 -5.04 -3.86
N PHE A 24 -7.88 -6.02 -4.64
CA PHE A 24 -8.58 -6.54 -5.82
C PHE A 24 -9.99 -7.02 -5.49
N ARG A 25 -10.13 -7.84 -4.43
CA ARG A 25 -11.41 -8.39 -4.00
C ARG A 25 -12.38 -7.29 -3.54
N LEU A 26 -11.91 -6.33 -2.75
CA LEU A 26 -12.70 -5.20 -2.27
C LEU A 26 -13.16 -4.29 -3.43
N ALA A 27 -12.25 -3.90 -4.32
CA ALA A 27 -12.58 -3.06 -5.45
C ALA A 27 -13.62 -3.72 -6.37
N ARG A 28 -13.48 -5.02 -6.66
CA ARG A 28 -14.49 -5.77 -7.42
C ARG A 28 -15.83 -5.82 -6.72
N ARG A 29 -15.85 -6.02 -5.39
CA ARG A 29 -17.08 -5.98 -4.59
C ARG A 29 -17.76 -4.61 -4.63
N TRP A 30 -16.99 -3.54 -4.77
CA TRP A 30 -17.50 -2.16 -4.83
C TRP A 30 -17.82 -1.67 -6.25
N GLY A 31 -17.72 -2.55 -7.26
CA GLY A 31 -17.97 -2.22 -8.66
C GLY A 31 -16.91 -1.27 -9.25
N ARG A 32 -15.64 -1.46 -8.86
CA ARG A 32 -14.50 -0.63 -9.29
C ARG A 32 -13.42 -1.45 -9.98
N ASP A 33 -12.43 -0.76 -10.53
CA ASP A 33 -11.32 -1.38 -11.23
C ASP A 33 -10.46 -2.20 -10.25
N GLY A 34 -10.70 -3.51 -10.24
CA GLY A 34 -9.94 -4.45 -9.43
C GLY A 34 -8.46 -4.51 -9.84
N ARG A 35 -8.14 -4.31 -11.12
CA ARG A 35 -6.76 -4.37 -11.61
C ARG A 35 -5.96 -3.17 -11.10
N ALA A 36 -6.54 -1.98 -11.19
CA ALA A 36 -5.94 -0.77 -10.62
C ALA A 36 -5.73 -0.93 -9.10
N ALA A 37 -6.73 -1.45 -8.37
CA ALA A 37 -6.60 -1.70 -6.94
C ALA A 37 -5.51 -2.73 -6.60
N ALA A 38 -5.44 -3.83 -7.36
CA ALA A 38 -4.42 -4.86 -7.18
C ALA A 38 -3.01 -4.31 -7.39
N ARG A 39 -2.82 -3.55 -8.48
CA ARG A 39 -1.53 -2.96 -8.83
C ARG A 39 -1.12 -1.91 -7.81
N ALA A 40 -2.01 -1.02 -7.41
CA ALA A 40 -1.76 -0.05 -6.35
C ALA A 40 -1.44 -0.74 -5.01
N GLY A 41 -2.19 -1.78 -4.64
CA GLY A 41 -1.95 -2.56 -3.43
C GLY A 41 -0.60 -3.28 -3.42
N LEU A 42 -0.11 -3.77 -4.56
CA LEU A 42 1.22 -4.37 -4.65
C LEU A 42 2.35 -3.35 -4.51
N LEU A 43 2.09 -2.10 -4.93
CA LEU A 43 3.09 -1.04 -5.03
C LEU A 43 3.08 -0.06 -3.85
N HIS A 44 2.06 -0.12 -2.98
CA HIS A 44 1.83 0.89 -1.93
C HIS A 44 3.03 1.08 -1.00
N ASP A 45 3.78 0.00 -0.81
CA ASP A 45 4.89 -0.12 0.14
C ASP A 45 6.26 -0.24 -0.56
N LEU A 46 6.36 0.16 -1.84
CA LEU A 46 7.59 0.08 -2.63
C LEU A 46 8.61 1.17 -2.24
N TYR A 47 8.86 1.40 -0.95
CA TYR A 47 9.76 2.47 -0.49
C TYR A 47 11.26 2.11 -0.58
N LEU A 48 11.62 0.82 -0.59
CA LEU A 48 12.97 0.29 -0.88
C LEU A 48 14.12 0.78 0.03
N TYR A 49 13.83 1.11 1.29
CA TYR A 49 14.82 1.45 2.32
C TYR A 49 14.49 0.76 3.65
N ASP A 50 15.34 0.87 4.68
CA ASP A 50 15.01 0.35 6.02
C ASP A 50 14.00 1.29 6.73
N PRO A 51 12.77 0.84 7.06
CA PRO A 51 11.78 1.68 7.72
C PRO A 51 12.25 2.19 9.10
N LYS A 52 13.21 1.53 9.75
CA LYS A 52 13.79 1.96 11.03
C LYS A 52 14.76 3.14 10.92
N SER A 53 15.12 3.53 9.70
CA SER A 53 16.01 4.68 9.44
C SER A 53 15.37 6.04 9.76
N LEU A 54 14.03 6.09 9.94
CA LEU A 54 13.32 7.30 10.35
C LEU A 54 12.41 7.00 11.56
N PRO A 55 12.09 8.02 12.38
CA PRO A 55 11.06 7.90 13.41
C PRO A 55 9.72 7.44 12.81
N SER A 56 8.97 6.59 13.53
CA SER A 56 7.73 5.96 13.05
C SER A 56 6.69 6.96 12.53
N TYR A 57 6.54 8.12 13.18
CA TYR A 57 5.61 9.15 12.71
C TYR A 57 6.04 9.72 11.35
N LYS A 58 7.34 9.93 11.11
CA LYS A 58 7.85 10.43 9.83
C LYS A 58 7.67 9.39 8.74
N GLN A 59 7.75 8.10 9.08
CA GLN A 59 7.54 7.03 8.11
C GLN A 59 6.16 7.08 7.46
N CYS A 60 5.11 7.36 8.24
CA CYS A 60 3.74 7.49 7.74
C CYS A 60 3.57 8.54 6.62
N PHE A 61 4.51 9.49 6.52
CA PHE A 61 4.54 10.52 5.48
C PHE A 61 5.59 10.26 4.40
N ALA A 62 6.72 9.65 4.76
CA ALA A 62 7.87 9.47 3.89
C ALA A 62 7.71 8.27 2.95
N HIS A 63 7.26 7.11 3.45
CA HIS A 63 7.18 5.92 2.62
C HIS A 63 6.13 6.01 1.51
N PRO A 64 4.94 6.66 1.66
CA PRO A 64 4.00 6.75 0.55
C PRO A 64 4.59 7.54 -0.64
N LEU A 65 5.35 8.60 -0.34
CA LEU A 65 6.05 9.40 -1.35
C LEU A 65 7.18 8.63 -2.01
N ALA A 66 7.95 7.86 -1.24
CA ALA A 66 9.01 7.01 -1.79
C ALA A 66 8.44 5.89 -2.65
N ALA A 67 7.37 5.24 -2.19
CA ALA A 67 6.68 4.17 -2.90
C ALA A 67 6.11 4.65 -4.24
N GLU A 68 5.44 5.81 -4.27
CA GLU A 68 4.93 6.39 -5.51
C GLU A 68 6.05 6.68 -6.51
N ARG A 69 7.14 7.32 -6.05
CA ARG A 69 8.31 7.62 -6.90
C ARG A 69 8.93 6.36 -7.50
N ASN A 70 9.12 5.32 -6.68
CA ASN A 70 9.69 4.05 -7.12
C ASN A 70 8.73 3.30 -8.05
N ALA A 71 7.42 3.35 -7.78
CA ALA A 71 6.40 2.73 -8.62
C ALA A 71 6.36 3.39 -10.01
N ARG A 72 6.45 4.72 -10.08
CA ARG A 72 6.55 5.46 -11.34
C ARG A 72 7.84 5.13 -12.10
N ALA A 73 8.97 5.04 -11.40
CA ALA A 73 10.24 4.65 -12.01
C ALA A 73 10.21 3.22 -12.57
N LEU A 74 9.56 2.28 -11.87
CA LEU A 74 9.50 0.87 -12.26
C LEU A 74 8.48 0.60 -13.37
N CYS A 75 7.30 1.22 -13.29
CA CYS A 75 6.18 0.89 -14.16
C CYS A 75 5.83 1.96 -15.20
N GLY A 76 6.51 3.11 -15.19
CA GLY A 76 6.15 4.27 -16.01
C GLY A 76 4.91 4.98 -15.46
N GLU A 77 3.95 5.28 -16.33
CA GLU A 77 2.75 6.03 -15.94
C GLU A 77 1.86 5.22 -14.98
N LEU A 78 1.45 5.87 -13.90
CA LEU A 78 0.44 5.40 -12.96
C LEU A 78 -0.85 6.15 -13.24
N SER A 79 -1.98 5.44 -13.26
CA SER A 79 -3.28 6.10 -13.30
C SER A 79 -3.50 6.94 -12.03
N ARG A 80 -4.38 7.93 -12.12
CA ARG A 80 -4.74 8.79 -10.97
C ARG A 80 -5.25 7.99 -9.77
N GLU A 81 -5.93 6.87 -10.03
CA GLU A 81 -6.43 6.00 -8.96
C GLU A 81 -5.32 5.18 -8.31
N GLU A 82 -4.36 4.68 -9.10
CA GLU A 82 -3.20 3.94 -8.58
C GLU A 82 -2.29 4.85 -7.76
N GLU A 83 -1.94 6.02 -8.29
CA GLU A 83 -1.13 7.03 -7.61
C GLU A 83 -1.80 7.46 -6.29
N ASN A 84 -3.12 7.72 -6.30
CA ASN A 84 -3.82 8.07 -5.07
C ASN A 84 -3.89 6.90 -4.07
N GLY A 85 -4.05 5.65 -4.54
CA GLY A 85 -4.00 4.47 -3.68
C GLY A 85 -2.66 4.34 -2.96
N ILE A 86 -1.55 4.53 -3.68
CA ILE A 86 -0.20 4.50 -3.11
C ILE A 86 0.03 5.68 -2.17
N LEU A 87 -0.36 6.91 -2.52
CA LEU A 87 -0.11 8.08 -1.67
C LEU A 87 -0.99 8.13 -0.42
N ALA A 88 -2.19 7.57 -0.48
CA ALA A 88 -3.19 7.68 0.59
C ALA A 88 -3.26 6.47 1.52
N HIS A 89 -2.53 5.37 1.26
CA HIS A 89 -2.73 4.12 2.02
C HIS A 89 -2.55 4.31 3.53
N MET A 90 -1.72 5.23 4.00
CA MET A 90 -1.56 5.57 5.43
C MET A 90 -2.61 6.53 6.01
N TRP A 91 -3.67 6.86 5.29
CA TRP A 91 -4.77 7.69 5.83
C TRP A 91 -5.35 7.04 7.11
N PRO A 92 -5.65 7.82 8.18
CA PRO A 92 -5.69 9.28 8.27
C PRO A 92 -4.36 9.96 8.62
N MET A 93 -3.26 9.21 8.75
CA MET A 93 -1.96 9.79 9.08
C MET A 93 -1.24 10.38 7.86
N ALA A 94 -1.39 9.80 6.67
CA ALA A 94 -0.84 10.39 5.45
C ALA A 94 -1.46 11.76 5.12
N ARG A 95 -0.71 12.59 4.39
CA ARG A 95 -1.19 13.88 3.85
C ARG A 95 -2.32 13.71 2.83
N SER A 96 -2.33 12.60 2.10
CA SER A 96 -3.30 12.35 1.04
C SER A 96 -4.46 11.51 1.56
N ALA A 97 -5.68 11.96 1.28
CA ALA A 97 -6.89 11.18 1.52
C ALA A 97 -7.19 10.26 0.32
N PRO A 98 -7.89 9.12 0.54
CA PRO A 98 -8.42 8.32 -0.55
C PRO A 98 -9.55 9.09 -1.25
N ARG A 99 -9.32 9.44 -2.53
CA ARG A 99 -10.24 10.23 -3.38
C ARG A 99 -11.03 9.37 -4.35
N SER A 100 -10.77 8.07 -4.39
CA SER A 100 -11.52 7.08 -5.16
C SER A 100 -11.83 5.86 -4.30
N ARG A 101 -12.84 5.10 -4.71
CA ARG A 101 -13.14 3.80 -4.08
C ARG A 101 -12.00 2.79 -4.31
N THR A 102 -11.25 2.91 -5.40
CA THR A 102 -10.03 2.13 -5.66
C THR A 102 -8.97 2.42 -4.60
N ALA A 103 -8.69 3.69 -4.32
CA ALA A 103 -7.74 4.10 -3.27
C ALA A 103 -8.22 3.70 -1.86
N ALA A 104 -9.53 3.84 -1.60
CA ALA A 104 -10.12 3.37 -0.35
C ALA A 104 -9.98 1.85 -0.18
N ALA A 105 -10.02 1.07 -1.26
CA ALA A 105 -9.88 -0.39 -1.20
C ALA A 105 -8.47 -0.76 -0.78
N VAL A 106 -7.46 -0.06 -1.30
CA VAL A 106 -6.06 -0.22 -0.89
C VAL A 106 -5.88 0.15 0.58
N CYS A 107 -6.43 1.29 1.02
CA CYS A 107 -6.36 1.68 2.43
C CYS A 107 -6.98 0.61 3.33
N VAL A 108 -8.20 0.16 3.05
CA VAL A 108 -8.86 -0.85 3.89
C VAL A 108 -8.10 -2.18 3.85
N ALA A 109 -7.64 -2.61 2.67
CA ALA A 109 -6.88 -3.84 2.51
C ALA A 109 -5.58 -3.84 3.33
N ASP A 110 -4.82 -2.74 3.29
CA ASP A 110 -3.61 -2.53 4.08
C ASP A 110 -3.87 -2.75 5.57
N LYS A 111 -4.87 -2.07 6.15
CA LYS A 111 -5.19 -2.20 7.58
C LYS A 111 -5.67 -3.61 7.94
N LEU A 112 -6.46 -4.25 7.08
CA LEU A 112 -6.93 -5.61 7.32
C LEU A 112 -5.78 -6.62 7.31
N CYS A 113 -4.88 -6.53 6.33
CA CYS A 113 -3.72 -7.42 6.23
C CYS A 113 -2.75 -7.18 7.38
N ALA A 114 -2.41 -5.92 7.67
CA ALA A 114 -1.56 -5.56 8.81
C ALA A 114 -2.12 -6.08 10.14
N THR A 115 -3.43 -5.96 10.35
CA THR A 115 -4.09 -6.49 11.55
C THR A 115 -4.01 -8.01 11.61
N ALA A 116 -4.31 -8.71 10.51
CA ALA A 116 -4.23 -10.17 10.44
C ALA A 116 -2.81 -10.68 10.70
N GLU A 117 -1.81 -10.03 10.10
CA GLU A 117 -0.40 -10.36 10.25
C GLU A 117 0.10 -10.16 11.69
N VAL A 118 -0.33 -9.10 12.36
CA VAL A 118 -0.02 -8.86 13.79
C VAL A 118 -0.72 -9.88 14.70
N LEU A 119 -1.93 -10.31 14.35
CA LEU A 119 -2.70 -11.32 15.08
C LEU A 119 -2.28 -12.77 14.76
N GLY A 120 -1.50 -12.98 13.69
CA GLY A 120 -1.05 -14.30 13.24
C GLY A 120 -2.16 -15.18 12.66
N ILE A 121 -3.15 -14.57 11.99
CA ILE A 121 -4.31 -15.26 11.38
C ILE A 121 -4.37 -15.14 9.86
#